data_AF-A0A520VRB1-F1
#
_entry.id   AF-A0A520VRB1-F1
#
_cell.length_a   1.000
_cell.length_b   1.000
_cell.length_c   1.000
_cell.angle_alpha   90.00
_cell.angle_beta   90.00
_cell.angle_gamma   90.00
#
_symmetry.space_group_name_H-M   'P 1'
#
loop_
_entity.id
_entity.type
_entity.pdbx_description
1 polymer ?
#
loop_
_entity_poly.entity_id
_entity_poly.type
_entity_poly.pdbx_seq_one_letter_code
_entity_poly.pdbx_strand_id
1 'polypeptide(L)'
;MNTNIVNESIAILRKAVSLKKGIVFSTSLGIEDQVITHLICRNSLPVEFFTLDTGRLFPETLNLIRETENTYQIKIKVYYPITEEVERYVSINGINGFYESKAQRLQCCEIRKVSSLKRALVGKNAWITGMRKEQSENRSDLKEEEMDEVNNIRKFHPLINWKRNFMLRYV
;
A
#
# COMPACT_ATOMS: atom_id res chain seq x y z
N MET A 1 -23.23 11.99 5.69
CA MET A 1 -21.96 11.87 4.94
C MET A 1 -22.28 11.81 3.45
N ASN A 2 -21.39 12.28 2.56
CA ASN A 2 -21.57 12.13 1.12
C ASN A 2 -21.49 10.64 0.75
N THR A 3 -22.62 9.96 0.67
CA THR A 3 -22.70 8.51 0.41
C THR A 3 -22.19 8.16 -1.00
N ASN A 4 -22.19 9.11 -1.92
CA ASN A 4 -21.82 8.87 -3.32
C ASN A 4 -20.33 8.52 -3.47
N ILE A 5 -19.44 9.26 -2.81
CA ILE A 5 -17.99 9.03 -2.92
C ILE A 5 -17.55 7.69 -2.31
N VAL A 6 -18.26 7.22 -1.28
CA VAL A 6 -18.02 5.90 -0.68
C VAL A 6 -18.45 4.80 -1.65
N ASN A 7 -19.60 4.96 -2.31
CA ASN A 7 -20.10 4.02 -3.30
C ASN A 7 -19.18 3.95 -4.54
N GLU A 8 -18.62 5.08 -4.98
CA GLU A 8 -17.61 5.13 -6.04
C GLU A 8 -16.37 4.30 -5.67
N SER A 9 -15.83 4.46 -4.44
CA SER A 9 -14.72 3.64 -3.96
C SER A 9 -15.03 2.15 -3.93
N ILE A 10 -16.23 1.78 -3.46
CA ILE A 10 -16.68 0.38 -3.45
C ILE A 10 -16.82 -0.16 -4.88
N ALA A 11 -17.29 0.66 -5.83
CA ALA A 11 -17.37 0.28 -7.24
C ALA A 11 -15.99 0.00 -7.84
N ILE A 12 -14.98 0.82 -7.54
CA ILE A 12 -13.58 0.61 -7.95
C ILE A 12 -13.04 -0.70 -7.34
N LEU A 13 -13.29 -0.94 -6.05
CA LEU A 13 -12.87 -2.19 -5.39
C LEU A 13 -13.54 -3.43 -6.02
N ARG A 14 -14.84 -3.35 -6.33
CA ARG A 14 -15.55 -4.44 -7.03
C ARG A 14 -15.02 -4.66 -8.45
N LYS A 15 -14.64 -3.59 -9.15
CA LYS A 15 -13.98 -3.67 -10.46
C LYS A 15 -12.65 -4.43 -10.36
N ALA A 16 -11.82 -4.14 -9.36
CA ALA A 16 -10.59 -4.90 -9.11
C ALA A 16 -10.90 -6.39 -8.85
N VAL A 17 -11.83 -6.67 -7.94
CA VAL A 17 -12.25 -8.04 -7.58
C VAL A 17 -12.82 -8.84 -8.76
N SER A 18 -13.41 -8.18 -9.75
CA SER A 18 -13.93 -8.85 -10.96
C SER A 18 -12.86 -9.61 -11.77
N LEU A 19 -11.57 -9.35 -11.53
CA LEU A 19 -10.45 -10.13 -12.08
C LEU A 19 -10.25 -11.52 -11.44
N LYS A 20 -11.05 -11.85 -10.42
CA LYS A 20 -11.22 -13.17 -9.76
C LYS A 20 -10.01 -13.72 -9.00
N LYS A 21 -8.79 -13.56 -9.48
CA LYS A 21 -7.59 -14.16 -8.89
C LYS A 21 -6.52 -13.12 -8.60
N GLY A 22 -5.77 -13.31 -7.52
CA GLY A 22 -4.59 -12.50 -7.20
C GLY A 22 -4.90 -11.02 -7.02
N ILE A 23 -5.92 -10.70 -6.23
CA ILE A 23 -6.28 -9.32 -5.90
C ILE A 23 -5.59 -8.98 -4.59
N VAL A 24 -4.64 -8.05 -4.64
CA VAL A 24 -3.86 -7.67 -3.47
C VAL A 24 -4.06 -6.20 -3.13
N PHE A 25 -4.05 -5.90 -1.84
CA PHE A 25 -4.02 -4.55 -1.31
C PHE A 25 -2.74 -4.35 -0.50
N SER A 26 -1.91 -3.38 -0.92
CA SER A 26 -0.74 -2.97 -0.15
C SER A 26 -1.14 -1.92 0.87
N THR A 27 -0.92 -2.18 2.15
CA THR A 27 -1.22 -1.25 3.23
C THR A 27 0.05 -0.80 3.95
N SER A 28 0.20 0.51 4.11
CA SER A 28 1.15 1.16 5.02
C SER A 28 0.52 1.48 6.38
N LEU A 29 -0.75 1.10 6.58
CA LEU A 29 -1.60 1.40 7.74
C LEU A 29 -1.84 2.88 8.00
N GLY A 30 -1.51 3.75 7.04
CA GLY A 30 -1.93 5.14 7.06
C GLY A 30 -3.45 5.27 7.02
N ILE A 31 -3.94 6.48 7.27
CA ILE A 31 -5.36 6.77 7.34
C ILE A 31 -6.12 6.39 6.05
N GLU A 32 -5.53 6.64 4.88
CA GLU A 32 -6.05 6.17 3.58
C GLU A 32 -6.25 4.65 3.57
N ASP A 33 -5.24 3.92 4.04
CA ASP A 33 -5.22 2.48 3.95
C ASP A 33 -6.16 1.84 4.99
N GLN A 34 -6.38 2.49 6.13
CA GLN A 34 -7.40 2.09 7.12
C GLN A 34 -8.82 2.24 6.56
N VAL A 35 -9.10 3.31 5.81
CA VAL A 35 -10.38 3.46 5.10
C VAL A 35 -10.56 2.33 4.08
N ILE A 36 -9.56 2.06 3.24
CA ILE A 36 -9.67 0.97 2.25
C ILE A 36 -9.86 -0.38 2.94
N THR A 37 -9.11 -0.65 4.01
CA THR A 37 -9.25 -1.87 4.83
C THR A 37 -10.69 -2.00 5.33
N HIS A 38 -11.24 -0.92 5.89
CA HIS A 38 -12.63 -0.89 6.34
C HIS A 38 -13.61 -1.21 5.21
N LEU A 39 -13.47 -0.57 4.05
CA LEU A 39 -14.35 -0.77 2.91
C LEU A 39 -14.28 -2.20 2.36
N ILE A 40 -13.08 -2.78 2.25
CA ILE A 40 -12.87 -4.16 1.80
C ILE A 40 -13.56 -5.13 2.77
N CYS A 41 -13.27 -5.00 4.08
CA CYS A 41 -13.77 -5.93 5.08
C CYS A 41 -15.29 -5.83 5.25
N ARG A 42 -15.83 -4.60 5.30
CA ARG A 42 -17.28 -4.38 5.48
C ARG A 42 -18.11 -4.90 4.31
N ASN A 43 -17.52 -4.97 3.12
CA ASN A 43 -18.16 -5.51 1.92
C ASN A 43 -17.76 -6.96 1.62
N SER A 44 -17.02 -7.63 2.51
CA SER A 44 -16.56 -9.02 2.34
C SER A 44 -15.87 -9.27 1.00
N LEU A 45 -15.05 -8.31 0.57
CA LEU A 45 -14.35 -8.42 -0.71
C LEU A 45 -13.15 -9.37 -0.58
N PRO A 46 -12.97 -10.34 -1.49
CA PRO A 46 -11.89 -11.34 -1.42
C PRO A 46 -10.56 -10.72 -1.89
N VAL A 47 -9.95 -9.92 -1.03
CA VAL A 47 -8.67 -9.23 -1.26
C VAL A 47 -7.63 -9.73 -0.27
N GLU A 48 -6.44 -10.06 -0.76
CA GLU A 48 -5.29 -10.40 0.06
C GLU A 48 -4.60 -9.11 0.54
N PHE A 49 -4.33 -9.01 1.85
CA PHE A 49 -3.65 -7.85 2.43
C PHE A 49 -2.15 -8.13 2.56
N PHE A 50 -1.32 -7.13 2.22
CA PHE A 50 0.09 -7.20 2.54
C PHE A 50 0.69 -5.85 2.94
N THR A 51 1.79 -5.90 3.68
CA THR A 51 2.60 -4.73 4.04
C THR A 51 4.09 -5.02 3.86
N LEU A 52 4.89 -3.97 3.85
CA LEU A 52 6.35 -4.06 3.75
C LEU A 52 6.97 -3.64 5.08
N ASP A 53 7.51 -4.59 5.83
CA ASP A 53 8.33 -4.24 6.98
C ASP A 53 9.74 -3.95 6.49
N THR A 54 10.04 -2.65 6.42
CA THR A 54 11.32 -2.15 5.96
C THR A 54 12.45 -2.36 6.98
N GLY A 55 12.16 -2.87 8.19
CA GLY A 55 13.08 -2.90 9.33
C GLY A 55 13.31 -1.52 9.96
N ARG A 56 12.51 -0.52 9.57
CA ARG A 56 12.59 0.88 9.99
C ARG A 56 11.21 1.49 10.27
N LEU A 57 10.19 0.65 10.49
CA LEU A 57 8.86 1.10 10.87
C LEU A 57 8.85 1.58 12.32
N PHE A 58 7.93 2.50 12.62
CA PHE A 58 7.67 2.89 14.00
C PHE A 58 7.05 1.70 14.77
N PRO A 59 7.37 1.51 16.07
CA PRO A 59 6.73 0.49 16.90
C PRO A 59 5.19 0.59 16.88
N GLU A 60 4.65 1.80 16.82
CA GLU A 60 3.22 2.08 16.71
C GLU A 60 2.63 1.49 15.42
N THR A 61 3.36 1.54 14.30
CA THR A 61 2.92 0.90 13.05
C THR A 61 2.87 -0.62 13.19
N LEU A 62 3.86 -1.22 13.86
CA LEU A 62 3.88 -2.67 14.09
C LEU A 62 2.73 -3.11 15.00
N ASN A 63 2.43 -2.34 16.06
CA ASN A 63 1.27 -2.58 16.91
C ASN A 63 -0.04 -2.44 16.13
N LEU A 64 -0.14 -1.42 15.27
CA LEU A 64 -1.33 -1.18 14.44
C LEU A 64 -1.59 -2.32 13.44
N ILE A 65 -0.56 -3.05 12.97
CA ILE A 65 -0.78 -4.28 12.16
C ILE A 65 -1.64 -5.25 12.97
N ARG A 66 -1.23 -5.55 14.20
CA ARG A 66 -1.93 -6.50 15.08
C ARG A 66 -3.33 -6.01 15.43
N GLU A 67 -3.49 -4.73 15.75
CA GLU A 67 -4.80 -4.14 16.05
C GLU A 67 -5.75 -4.21 14.85
N THR A 68 -5.25 -3.91 13.65
CA THR A 68 -6.03 -4.00 12.40
C THR A 68 -6.46 -5.45 12.12
N GLU A 69 -5.54 -6.42 12.24
CA GLU A 69 -5.86 -7.84 12.08
C GLU A 69 -6.94 -8.31 13.07
N ASN A 70 -6.82 -7.93 14.35
CA ASN A 70 -7.78 -8.30 15.39
C ASN A 70 -9.16 -7.64 15.18
N THR A 71 -9.19 -6.39 14.73
CA THR A 71 -10.44 -5.65 14.51
C THR A 71 -11.25 -6.25 13.37
N TYR A 72 -10.59 -6.54 12.25
CA TYR A 72 -11.26 -7.02 11.04
C TYR A 72 -11.25 -8.54 10.88
N GLN A 73 -10.57 -9.27 11.77
CA GLN A 73 -10.37 -10.72 11.68
C GLN A 73 -9.74 -11.14 10.34
N ILE A 74 -8.72 -10.39 9.91
CA ILE A 74 -7.96 -10.62 8.67
C ILE A 74 -6.50 -10.96 8.98
N LYS A 75 -5.76 -11.36 7.94
CA LYS A 75 -4.30 -11.50 7.98
C LYS A 75 -3.63 -10.58 6.98
N ILE A 76 -2.63 -9.84 7.44
CA ILE A 76 -1.80 -8.95 6.64
C ILE A 76 -0.45 -9.63 6.46
N LYS A 77 -0.16 -10.10 5.23
CA LYS A 77 1.11 -10.73 4.92
C LYS A 77 2.24 -9.70 4.97
N VAL A 78 3.25 -9.94 5.80
CA VAL A 78 4.41 -9.05 5.92
C VAL A 78 5.52 -9.51 4.98
N TYR A 79 6.03 -8.61 4.15
CA TYR A 79 7.22 -8.84 3.33
C TYR A 79 8.41 -8.07 3.90
N TYR A 80 9.49 -8.80 4.20
CA TYR A 80 10.75 -8.27 4.70
C TYR A 80 11.78 -8.14 3.59
N PRO A 81 12.69 -7.16 3.63
CA PRO A 81 13.82 -7.11 2.71
C PRO A 81 14.72 -8.34 2.82
N ILE A 82 15.50 -8.59 1.77
CA ILE A 82 16.54 -9.63 1.78
C ILE A 82 17.64 -9.19 2.74
N THR A 83 17.89 -10.00 3.77
CA THR A 83 18.81 -9.68 4.87
C THR A 83 20.20 -9.33 4.36
N GLU A 84 20.74 -10.14 3.45
CA GLU A 84 22.08 -10.00 2.90
C GLU A 84 22.27 -8.69 2.13
N GLU A 85 21.22 -8.20 1.45
CA GLU A 85 21.25 -6.91 0.76
C GLU A 85 21.26 -5.74 1.76
N VAL A 86 20.50 -5.86 2.85
CA VAL A 86 20.47 -4.85 3.92
C VAL A 86 21.81 -4.78 4.63
N GLU A 87 22.39 -5.93 5.00
CA GLU A 87 23.70 -6.01 5.65
C GLU A 87 24.79 -5.38 4.79
N ARG A 88 24.82 -5.72 3.49
CA ARG A 88 25.76 -5.13 2.54
C ARG A 88 25.60 -3.62 2.46
N TYR A 89 24.37 -3.12 2.31
CA TYR A 89 24.13 -1.67 2.25
C TYR A 89 24.62 -0.96 3.52
N VAL A 90 24.32 -1.51 4.70
CA VAL A 90 24.71 -0.92 5.99
C VAL A 90 26.23 -0.98 6.19
N SER A 91 26.90 -2.04 5.77
CA SER A 91 28.36 -2.16 5.88
C SER A 91 29.12 -1.10 5.08
N ILE A 92 28.56 -0.68 3.94
CA ILE A 92 29.18 0.29 3.02
C ILE A 92 28.76 1.72 3.36
N ASN A 93 27.47 1.96 3.59
CA ASN A 93 26.90 3.30 3.71
C ASN A 93 26.56 3.70 5.15
N GLY A 94 26.75 2.80 6.12
CA GLY A 94 26.28 2.97 7.49
C GLY A 94 24.76 2.76 7.63
N ILE A 95 24.31 2.59 8.88
CA ILE A 95 22.89 2.32 9.19
C ILE A 95 21.93 3.41 8.69
N ASN A 96 22.44 4.64 8.57
CA ASN A 96 21.70 5.85 8.22
C ASN A 96 22.17 6.50 6.90
N GLY A 97 22.94 5.80 6.06
CA GLY A 97 23.47 6.36 4.80
C GLY A 97 22.43 6.98 3.86
N PHE A 98 21.16 6.58 3.99
CA PHE A 98 20.07 7.15 3.18
C PHE A 98 19.77 8.64 3.44
N TYR A 99 20.37 9.24 4.47
CA TYR A 99 20.36 10.69 4.69
C TYR A 99 21.48 11.42 3.92
N GLU A 100 22.58 10.74 3.60
CA GLU A 100 23.81 11.35 3.08
C GLU A 100 23.70 11.76 1.61
N SER A 101 22.95 11.00 0.79
CA SER A 101 22.76 11.37 -0.62
C SER A 101 21.47 10.79 -1.21
N LYS A 102 21.03 11.39 -2.33
CA LYS A 102 19.93 10.88 -3.14
C LYS A 102 20.22 9.47 -3.65
N ALA A 103 21.45 9.19 -4.09
CA ALA A 103 21.84 7.88 -4.61
C ALA A 103 21.72 6.79 -3.53
N GLN A 104 22.27 7.05 -2.34
CA GLN A 104 22.17 6.11 -1.22
C GLN A 104 20.71 5.92 -0.76
N ARG A 105 19.92 7.01 -0.74
CA ARG A 105 18.47 6.91 -0.45
C ARG A 105 17.73 6.02 -1.43
N LEU A 106 17.99 6.16 -2.73
CA LEU A 106 17.37 5.34 -3.76
C LEU A 106 17.78 3.86 -3.63
N GLN A 107 19.06 3.59 -3.33
CA GLN A 107 19.53 2.22 -3.07
C GLN A 107 18.86 1.61 -1.83
N CYS A 108 18.73 2.37 -0.74
CA CYS A 108 17.99 1.95 0.45
C CYS A 108 16.52 1.65 0.14
N CYS A 109 15.86 2.51 -0.66
CA CYS A 109 14.49 2.28 -1.12
C CYS A 109 14.36 1.03 -1.99
N GLU A 110 15.32 0.77 -2.90
CA GLU A 110 15.29 -0.43 -3.74
C GLU A 110 15.34 -1.69 -2.87
N ILE A 111 16.32 -1.75 -1.96
CA ILE A 111 16.57 -2.91 -1.09
C ILE A 111 15.42 -3.12 -0.08
N ARG A 112 14.95 -2.04 0.57
CA ARG A 112 13.98 -2.15 1.67
C ARG A 112 12.52 -2.16 1.21
N LYS A 113 12.21 -1.58 0.05
CA LYS A 113 10.82 -1.39 -0.41
C LYS A 113 10.57 -2.03 -1.76
N VAL A 114 11.32 -1.67 -2.79
CA VAL A 114 10.97 -2.02 -4.17
C VAL A 114 11.14 -3.53 -4.42
N SER A 115 12.24 -4.14 -3.96
CA SER A 115 12.47 -5.58 -4.10
C SER A 115 11.38 -6.42 -3.41
N SER A 116 11.00 -6.03 -2.20
CA SER A 116 9.91 -6.66 -1.44
C SER A 116 8.54 -6.45 -2.08
N LEU A 117 8.28 -5.25 -2.62
CA LEU A 117 7.05 -4.98 -3.37
C LEU A 117 6.96 -5.88 -4.61
N LYS A 118 8.02 -5.95 -5.42
CA LYS A 118 8.07 -6.81 -6.62
C LYS A 118 7.69 -8.25 -6.26
N ARG A 119 8.30 -8.83 -5.21
CA ARG A 119 7.97 -10.18 -4.72
C ARG A 119 6.51 -10.32 -4.26
N ALA A 120 5.94 -9.28 -3.65
CA ALA A 120 4.55 -9.29 -3.21
C ALA A 120 3.54 -9.27 -4.37
N LEU A 121 3.93 -8.68 -5.51
CA LEU A 121 3.09 -8.54 -6.70
C LEU A 121 3.23 -9.71 -7.69
N VAL A 122 4.23 -10.59 -7.56
CA VAL A 122 4.43 -11.73 -8.47
C VAL A 122 3.16 -12.58 -8.56
N GLY A 123 2.67 -12.78 -9.79
CA GLY A 123 1.50 -13.62 -10.09
C GLY A 123 0.16 -13.03 -9.65
N LYS A 124 0.10 -11.73 -9.31
CA LYS A 124 -1.12 -11.02 -8.94
C LYS A 124 -1.71 -10.30 -10.16
N ASN A 125 -3.04 -10.21 -10.23
CA ASN A 125 -3.74 -9.59 -11.36
C ASN A 125 -4.14 -8.14 -11.08
N ALA A 126 -4.37 -7.79 -9.81
CA ALA A 126 -4.74 -6.44 -9.41
C ALA A 126 -4.03 -6.00 -8.13
N TRP A 127 -3.58 -4.76 -8.13
CA TRP A 127 -2.96 -4.08 -7.01
C TRP A 127 -3.77 -2.86 -6.59
N ILE A 128 -4.42 -2.94 -5.43
CA ILE A 128 -5.13 -1.82 -4.82
C ILE A 128 -4.14 -0.99 -4.00
N THR A 129 -4.23 0.34 -4.08
CA THR A 129 -3.37 1.26 -3.32
C THR A 129 -4.17 2.42 -2.69
N GLY A 130 -3.68 2.97 -1.59
CA GLY A 130 -4.21 4.16 -0.92
C GLY A 130 -3.92 5.51 -1.59
N MET A 131 -3.43 5.53 -2.84
CA MET A 131 -3.06 6.81 -3.47
C MET A 131 -4.28 7.68 -3.79
N ARG A 132 -4.12 8.99 -3.59
CA ARG A 132 -5.11 10.05 -3.91
C ARG A 132 -4.49 11.17 -4.72
N LYS A 133 -5.30 11.89 -5.50
CA LYS A 133 -4.86 13.05 -6.29
C LYS A 133 -4.32 14.20 -5.42
N GLU A 134 -4.99 14.51 -4.31
CA GLU A 134 -4.63 15.62 -3.41
C GLU A 134 -3.40 15.35 -2.54
N GLN A 135 -2.76 14.17 -2.64
CA GLN A 135 -1.66 13.81 -1.74
C GLN A 135 -0.33 14.48 -2.12
N SER A 136 -0.11 14.83 -3.39
CA SER A 136 1.06 15.57 -3.87
C SER A 136 0.81 16.14 -5.27
N GLU A 137 1.53 17.18 -5.67
CA GLU A 137 1.42 17.78 -7.02
C GLU A 137 1.62 16.75 -8.15
N ASN A 138 2.56 15.81 -8.00
CA ASN A 138 2.84 14.76 -9.00
C ASN A 138 1.75 13.68 -9.15
N ARG A 139 0.57 13.88 -8.55
CA ARG A 139 -0.52 12.88 -8.52
C ARG A 139 -1.83 13.40 -9.13
N SER A 140 -1.84 14.59 -9.74
CA SER A 140 -3.01 15.13 -10.44
C SER A 140 -3.56 14.19 -11.51
N ASP A 141 -2.66 13.48 -12.19
CA ASP A 141 -2.97 12.68 -13.38
C ASP A 141 -3.26 11.20 -13.06
N LEU A 142 -3.31 10.85 -11.76
CA LEU A 142 -3.73 9.51 -11.32
C LEU A 142 -5.10 9.18 -11.94
N LYS A 143 -5.21 7.96 -12.44
CA LYS A 143 -6.47 7.38 -12.95
C LYS A 143 -7.03 6.42 -11.91
N GLU A 144 -8.33 6.17 -11.96
CA GLU A 144 -8.97 5.19 -11.05
C GLU A 144 -8.36 3.79 -11.22
N GLU A 145 -7.95 3.51 -12.45
CA GLU A 145 -7.24 2.31 -12.87
C GLU A 145 -6.10 2.69 -13.83
N GLU A 146 -4.93 2.12 -13.61
CA GLU A 146 -3.76 2.27 -14.48
C GLU A 146 -3.01 0.94 -14.61
N MET A 147 -2.21 0.77 -15.67
CA MET A 147 -1.26 -0.34 -15.75
C MET A 147 0.05 0.10 -15.09
N ASP A 148 0.54 -0.71 -14.16
CA ASP A 148 1.92 -0.57 -13.68
C ASP A 148 2.83 -1.40 -14.58
N GLU A 149 3.42 -0.76 -15.58
CA GLU A 149 4.30 -1.40 -16.57
C GLU A 149 5.52 -2.07 -15.93
N VAL A 150 5.99 -1.57 -14.78
CA VAL A 150 7.18 -2.12 -14.09
C VAL A 150 6.89 -3.49 -13.50
N ASN A 151 5.69 -3.68 -12.96
CA ASN A 151 5.27 -4.93 -12.32
C ASN A 151 4.27 -5.73 -13.17
N ASN A 152 3.91 -5.23 -14.35
CA ASN A 152 2.91 -5.79 -15.27
C ASN A 152 1.59 -6.15 -14.56
N ILE A 153 1.03 -5.19 -13.82
CA ILE A 153 -0.17 -5.40 -13.00
C ILE A 153 -1.14 -4.23 -13.10
N ARG A 154 -2.45 -4.52 -13.12
CA ARG A 154 -3.50 -3.49 -13.07
C ARG A 154 -3.58 -2.90 -11.68
N LYS A 155 -3.46 -1.60 -11.57
CA LYS A 155 -3.42 -0.85 -10.32
C LYS A 155 -4.70 -0.06 -10.15
N PHE A 156 -5.27 -0.09 -8.94
CA PHE A 156 -6.56 0.52 -8.63
C PHE A 156 -6.44 1.50 -7.47
N HIS A 157 -7.16 2.62 -7.57
CA HIS A 157 -7.09 3.75 -6.65
C HIS A 157 -8.47 4.11 -6.08
N PRO A 158 -9.01 3.35 -5.11
CA PRO A 158 -10.38 3.54 -4.62
C PRO A 158 -10.64 4.92 -4.01
N LEU A 159 -9.62 5.55 -3.43
CA LEU A 159 -9.74 6.85 -2.76
C LEU A 159 -9.31 8.03 -3.63
N ILE A 160 -9.11 7.82 -4.93
CA ILE A 160 -8.57 8.81 -5.87
C ILE A 160 -9.16 10.23 -5.74
N ASN A 161 -10.48 10.32 -5.57
CA ASN A 161 -11.23 11.58 -5.47
C ASN A 161 -11.51 12.03 -4.02
N TRP A 162 -11.12 11.24 -3.01
CA TRP A 162 -11.35 11.59 -1.60
C TRP A 162 -10.51 12.80 -1.21
N LYS A 163 -11.17 13.79 -0.62
CA LYS A 163 -10.52 14.94 0.00
C LYS A 163 -10.07 14.63 1.41
N ARG A 164 -8.98 15.26 1.87
CA ARG A 164 -8.40 14.99 3.19
C ARG A 164 -9.40 15.21 4.33
N ASN A 165 -10.16 16.30 4.27
CA ASN A 165 -11.18 16.64 5.27
C ASN A 165 -12.31 15.60 5.36
N PHE A 166 -12.73 15.03 4.23
CA PHE A 166 -13.75 14.00 4.19
C PHE A 166 -13.23 12.71 4.84
N MET A 167 -12.01 12.31 4.49
CA MET A 167 -11.39 11.11 5.05
C MET A 167 -11.21 11.20 6.57
N LEU A 168 -10.73 12.34 7.08
CA LEU A 168 -10.57 12.57 8.52
C LEU A 168 -11.88 12.53 9.31
N ARG A 169 -13.03 12.76 8.65
CA ARG A 169 -14.35 12.65 9.27
C ARG A 169 -14.95 11.25 9.16
N TYR A 170 -14.39 10.42 8.29
CA TYR A 170 -14.87 9.06 8.04
C TYR A 170 -14.24 8.06 9.02
N VAL A 171 -12.96 8.25 9.35
CA VAL A 171 -12.22 7.52 10.38
C VAL A 171 -12.59 8.03 11.76
#